data_AF-A0AA43RYL5-F1
#
_entry.id   AF-A0AA43RYL5-F1
#
_cell.length_a   1.000
_cell.length_b   1.000
_cell.length_c   1.000
_cell.angle_alpha   90.00
_cell.angle_beta   90.00
_cell.angle_gamma   90.00
#
_symmetry.space_group_name_H-M   'P 1'
#
loop_
_entity.id
_entity.type
_entity.pdbx_description
1 polymer ?
#
loop_
_entity_poly.entity_id
_entity_poly.type
_entity_poly.pdbx_seq_one_letter_code
_entity_poly.pdbx_strand_id
1 'polypeptide(L)'
;MLYARKENREYKVDETSKKTYLAKGFDIYNDKGEVVEKSPLSKISVAEHEKQVAEAVAEATKDAVSAEELKAKDDAIAQLTEANKAKDEAVADLKAKLTKAEKELKAAAK
;
A
#
# COMPACT_ATOMS: atom_id res chain seq x y z
N MET A 1 4.07 24.71 -34.39
CA MET A 1 3.47 23.48 -34.97
C MET A 1 3.98 22.28 -34.19
N LEU A 2 3.20 21.19 -34.08
CA LEU A 2 3.61 20.00 -33.33
C LEU A 2 3.98 18.85 -34.27
N TYR A 3 4.94 18.04 -33.85
CA TYR A 3 5.45 16.90 -34.59
C TYR A 3 5.52 15.68 -33.68
N ALA A 4 4.89 14.58 -34.09
CA ALA A 4 5.00 13.29 -33.43
C ALA A 4 6.17 12.51 -34.04
N ARG A 5 7.18 12.18 -33.23
CA ARG A 5 8.36 11.41 -33.66
C ARG A 5 8.45 10.08 -32.94
N LYS A 6 8.81 9.03 -33.68
CA LYS A 6 9.14 7.71 -33.15
C LYS A 6 10.12 7.03 -34.09
N GLU A 7 11.31 6.69 -33.58
CA GLU A 7 12.39 6.12 -34.39
C GLU A 7 12.66 6.99 -35.63
N ASN A 8 12.48 6.45 -36.83
CA ASN A 8 12.71 7.17 -38.10
C ASN A 8 11.43 7.77 -38.70
N ARG A 9 10.33 7.85 -37.93
CA ARG A 9 9.03 8.37 -38.40
C ARG A 9 8.73 9.71 -37.73
N GLU A 10 8.36 10.69 -38.54
CA GLU A 10 7.86 12.00 -38.09
C GLU A 10 6.52 12.31 -38.77
N TYR A 11 5.54 12.74 -37.99
CA TYR A 11 4.23 13.17 -38.47
C TYR A 11 3.91 14.56 -37.92
N LYS A 12 3.40 15.44 -38.78
CA LYS A 12 2.83 16.71 -38.33
C LYS A 12 1.51 16.45 -37.63
N VAL A 13 1.37 16.97 -36.41
CA VAL A 13 0.21 16.73 -35.55
C VAL A 13 -0.34 18.05 -35.00
N ASP A 14 -1.58 17.98 -34.58
CA ASP A 14 -2.35 19.05 -33.95
C ASP A 14 -2.73 18.63 -32.53
N GLU A 15 -3.29 19.54 -31.73
CA GLU A 15 -3.63 19.25 -30.33
C GLU A 15 -4.68 18.14 -30.18
N THR A 16 -5.58 17.98 -31.16
CA THR A 16 -6.60 16.93 -31.15
C THR A 16 -6.03 15.56 -31.50
N SER A 17 -5.08 15.47 -32.42
CA SER A 17 -4.42 14.22 -32.80
C SER A 17 -3.27 13.81 -31.88
N LYS A 18 -2.72 14.75 -31.10
CA LYS A 18 -1.64 14.56 -30.12
C LYS A 18 -1.84 13.33 -29.23
N LYS A 19 -3.02 13.20 -28.60
CA LYS A 19 -3.33 12.07 -27.69
C LYS A 19 -3.24 10.71 -28.36
N THR A 20 -3.71 10.62 -29.61
CA THR A 20 -3.67 9.38 -30.39
C THR A 20 -2.24 8.95 -30.72
N TYR A 21 -1.35 9.90 -31.01
CA TYR A 21 0.05 9.61 -31.28
C TYR A 21 0.82 9.25 -30.01
N LEU A 22 0.56 9.92 -28.89
CA LEU A 22 1.11 9.55 -27.59
C LEU A 22 0.74 8.12 -27.19
N ALA A 23 -0.53 7.72 -27.39
CA ALA A 23 -0.98 6.35 -27.12
C ALA A 23 -0.31 5.29 -28.04
N LYS A 24 0.21 5.70 -29.21
CA LYS A 24 0.94 4.83 -30.15
C LYS A 24 2.45 4.78 -29.89
N GLY A 25 2.95 5.49 -28.89
CA GLY A 25 4.39 5.52 -28.57
C GLY A 25 5.18 6.61 -29.29
N PHE A 26 4.53 7.67 -29.77
CA PHE A 26 5.23 8.81 -30.36
C PHE A 26 5.46 9.91 -29.33
N ASP A 27 6.66 10.43 -29.29
CA ASP A 27 7.00 11.63 -28.55
C ASP A 27 6.59 12.87 -29.35
N ILE A 28 6.11 13.90 -28.68
CA ILE A 28 5.61 15.13 -29.29
C ILE A 28 6.66 16.21 -29.15
N TYR A 29 7.02 16.83 -30.27
CA TYR A 29 8.01 17.89 -30.38
C TYR A 29 7.37 19.18 -30.90
N ASN A 30 7.92 20.32 -30.54
CA ASN A 30 7.54 21.61 -31.13
C ASN A 30 8.31 21.87 -32.45
N ASP A 31 8.01 22.99 -33.11
CA ASP A 31 8.70 23.41 -34.34
C ASP A 31 10.18 23.74 -34.15
N LYS A 32 10.63 23.95 -32.91
CA LYS A 32 12.04 24.14 -32.55
C LYS A 32 12.77 22.81 -32.32
N GLY A 33 12.05 21.68 -32.40
CA GLY A 33 12.61 20.36 -32.14
C GLY A 33 12.76 20.01 -30.66
N GLU A 34 12.13 20.76 -29.75
CA GLU A 34 12.12 20.49 -28.32
C GLU A 34 10.98 19.53 -27.96
N VAL A 35 11.22 18.59 -27.05
CA VAL A 35 10.19 17.66 -26.56
C VAL A 35 9.15 18.44 -25.76
N VAL A 36 7.91 18.43 -26.24
CA VAL A 36 6.75 18.97 -25.54
C VAL A 36 6.18 17.92 -24.61
N GLU A 37 6.09 16.66 -25.05
CA GLU A 37 5.54 15.57 -24.23
C GLU A 37 6.12 14.21 -24.67
N LYS A 38 6.60 13.42 -23.71
CA LYS A 38 7.05 12.04 -23.98
C LYS A 38 5.87 11.07 -23.90
N SER A 39 5.85 10.07 -24.77
CA SER A 39 4.88 8.99 -24.68
C SER A 39 5.13 8.12 -23.45
N PRO A 40 4.07 7.61 -22.79
CA PRO A 40 4.22 6.58 -21.75
C PRO A 40 4.81 5.26 -22.28
N LEU A 41 4.79 5.03 -23.60
CA LEU A 41 5.37 3.85 -24.24
C LEU A 41 6.78 4.13 -24.80
N SER A 42 7.33 5.32 -24.56
CA SER A 42 8.68 5.64 -25.01
C SER A 42 9.71 4.86 -24.21
N LYS A 43 10.72 4.35 -24.95
CA LYS A 43 11.83 3.65 -24.34
C LYS A 43 12.68 4.65 -23.57
N ILE A 44 12.85 4.42 -22.29
CA ILE A 44 13.83 5.12 -21.46
C ILE A 44 15.13 4.31 -21.42
N SER A 45 16.23 4.96 -21.03
CA SER A 45 17.49 4.24 -20.81
C SER A 45 17.37 3.30 -19.61
N VAL A 46 18.21 2.27 -19.56
CA VAL A 46 18.25 1.35 -18.40
C VAL A 46 18.52 2.11 -17.11
N ALA A 47 19.45 3.05 -17.12
CA ALA A 47 19.77 3.88 -15.95
C ALA A 47 18.57 4.72 -15.47
N GLU A 48 17.78 5.30 -16.39
CA GLU A 48 16.56 6.01 -16.02
C GLU A 48 15.49 5.06 -15.46
N HIS A 49 15.36 3.86 -16.02
CA HIS A 49 14.45 2.84 -15.51
C HIS A 49 14.86 2.38 -14.10
N GLU A 50 16.14 2.08 -13.88
CA GLU A 50 16.66 1.70 -12.56
C GLU A 50 16.40 2.79 -11.52
N LYS A 51 16.56 4.07 -11.88
CA LYS A 51 16.24 5.19 -11.00
C LYS A 51 14.75 5.24 -10.66
N GLN A 52 13.87 5.13 -11.65
CA GLN A 52 12.41 5.12 -11.41
C GLN A 52 11.98 3.95 -10.54
N VAL A 53 12.55 2.75 -10.77
CA VAL A 53 12.29 1.56 -9.96
C VAL A 53 12.79 1.79 -8.53
N ALA A 54 14.00 2.33 -8.35
CA ALA A 54 14.54 2.61 -7.02
C ALA A 54 13.68 3.62 -6.24
N GLU A 55 13.21 4.69 -6.91
CA GLU A 55 12.29 5.67 -6.30
C GLU A 55 10.95 5.03 -5.93
N ALA A 56 10.36 4.22 -6.81
CA ALA A 56 9.11 3.51 -6.54
C ALA A 56 9.24 2.51 -5.37
N VAL A 57 10.36 1.80 -5.30
CA VAL A 57 10.66 0.87 -4.19
C VAL A 57 10.87 1.65 -2.88
N ALA A 58 11.60 2.75 -2.92
CA ALA A 58 11.81 3.60 -1.74
C ALA A 58 10.50 4.19 -1.21
N GLU A 59 9.60 4.61 -2.10
CA GLU A 59 8.26 5.10 -1.72
C GLU A 59 7.41 3.97 -1.12
N ALA A 60 7.36 2.80 -1.77
CA ALA A 60 6.62 1.65 -1.27
C ALA A 60 7.14 1.09 0.07
N THR A 61 8.41 1.32 0.38
CA THR A 61 9.06 0.85 1.62
C THR A 61 9.20 1.92 2.69
N LYS A 62 8.80 3.17 2.42
CA LYS A 62 8.88 4.27 3.37
C LYS A 62 8.04 4.06 4.63
N ASP A 63 6.89 3.40 4.45
CA ASP A 63 5.98 3.01 5.54
C ASP A 63 6.17 1.54 5.95
N ALA A 64 7.22 0.87 5.46
CA ALA A 64 7.54 -0.48 5.90
C ALA A 64 7.88 -0.44 7.38
N VAL A 65 7.05 -1.14 8.16
CA VAL A 65 7.21 -1.26 9.62
C VAL A 65 8.59 -1.82 9.90
N SER A 66 9.35 -1.15 10.76
CA SER A 66 10.69 -1.61 11.12
C SER A 66 10.63 -2.98 11.79
N ALA A 67 11.71 -3.77 11.67
CA ALA A 67 11.81 -5.07 12.33
C ALA A 67 11.63 -4.96 13.87
N GLU A 68 12.02 -3.83 14.45
CA GLU A 68 11.87 -3.53 15.87
C GLU A 68 10.41 -3.26 16.26
N GLU A 69 9.64 -2.56 15.43
CA GLU A 69 8.21 -2.34 15.64
C GLU A 69 7.39 -3.61 15.44
N LEU A 70 7.78 -4.49 14.50
CA LEU A 70 7.16 -5.81 14.34
C LEU A 70 7.38 -6.65 15.59
N LYS A 71 8.60 -6.71 16.10
CA LYS A 71 8.93 -7.44 17.33
C LYS A 71 8.17 -6.89 18.54
N ALA A 72 8.11 -5.56 18.70
CA ALA A 72 7.36 -4.94 19.79
C ALA A 72 5.85 -5.25 19.72
N LYS A 73 5.27 -5.34 18.52
CA LYS A 73 3.87 -5.75 18.33
C LYS A 73 3.66 -7.22 18.65
N ASP A 74 4.58 -8.10 18.28
CA ASP A 74 4.51 -9.53 18.62
C ASP A 74 4.61 -9.76 20.13
N ASP A 75 5.53 -9.08 20.82
CA ASP A 75 5.66 -9.12 22.27
C ASP A 75 4.38 -8.61 22.96
N ALA A 76 3.78 -7.52 22.44
CA ALA A 76 2.52 -7.00 22.97
C ALA A 76 1.34 -7.97 22.74
N ILE A 77 1.28 -8.64 21.60
CA ILE A 77 0.26 -9.67 21.30
C ILE A 77 0.39 -10.83 22.29
N ALA A 78 1.62 -11.33 22.52
CA ALA A 78 1.86 -12.41 23.47
C ALA A 78 1.38 -12.06 24.89
N GLN A 79 1.67 -10.85 25.37
CA GLN A 79 1.22 -10.38 26.69
C GLN A 79 -0.31 -10.28 26.78
N LEU A 80 -0.97 -9.77 25.74
CA LEU A 80 -2.43 -9.66 25.72
C LEU A 80 -3.10 -11.03 25.67
N THR A 81 -2.52 -12.01 24.96
CA THR A 81 -3.03 -13.38 24.92
C THR A 81 -2.95 -14.03 26.30
N GLU A 82 -1.82 -13.89 27.00
CA GLU A 82 -1.66 -14.45 28.34
C GLU A 82 -2.60 -13.78 29.35
N ALA A 83 -2.71 -12.44 29.29
CA ALA A 83 -3.62 -11.69 30.16
C ALA A 83 -5.10 -12.05 29.91
N ASN A 84 -5.50 -12.29 28.66
CA ASN A 84 -6.87 -12.69 28.34
C ASN A 84 -7.19 -14.10 28.85
N LYS A 85 -6.24 -15.04 28.72
CA LYS A 85 -6.40 -16.39 29.29
C LYS A 85 -6.59 -16.34 30.81
N ALA A 86 -5.77 -15.57 31.53
CA ALA A 86 -5.90 -15.40 32.97
C ALA A 86 -7.24 -14.77 33.37
N LYS A 87 -7.75 -13.81 32.58
CA LYS A 87 -9.08 -13.22 32.81
C LYS A 87 -10.21 -14.22 32.59
N ASP A 88 -10.13 -15.06 31.57
CA ASP A 88 -11.15 -16.08 31.31
C ASP A 88 -11.23 -17.11 32.46
N GLU A 89 -10.08 -17.52 32.99
CA GLU A 89 -10.01 -18.41 34.15
C GLU A 89 -10.61 -17.75 35.41
N ALA A 90 -10.29 -16.48 35.68
CA ALA A 90 -10.87 -15.73 36.80
C ALA A 90 -12.39 -15.54 36.66
N VAL A 91 -12.88 -15.26 35.44
CA VAL A 91 -14.31 -15.12 35.15
C VAL A 91 -15.04 -16.45 35.36
N ALA A 92 -14.43 -17.57 34.97
CA ALA A 92 -15.01 -18.90 35.19
C ALA A 92 -15.16 -19.22 36.69
N ASP A 93 -14.13 -18.94 37.50
CA ASP A 93 -14.17 -19.13 38.95
C ASP A 93 -15.23 -18.26 39.63
N LEU A 94 -15.29 -16.96 39.27
CA LEU A 94 -16.31 -16.05 39.80
C LEU A 94 -17.72 -16.47 39.43
N LYS A 95 -17.95 -16.93 38.19
CA LYS A 95 -19.24 -17.47 37.76
C LYS A 95 -19.63 -18.69 38.59
N ALA A 96 -18.70 -19.62 38.82
CA ALA A 96 -18.95 -20.81 39.62
C ALA A 96 -19.32 -20.46 41.07
N LYS A 97 -18.61 -19.51 41.68
CA LYS A 97 -18.91 -18.99 43.02
C LYS A 97 -20.27 -18.31 43.09
N LEU A 98 -20.62 -17.49 42.10
CA LEU A 98 -21.92 -16.84 42.02
C LEU A 98 -23.06 -17.87 41.95
N THR A 99 -22.94 -18.88 41.07
CA THR A 99 -23.97 -19.93 40.95
C THR A 99 -24.15 -20.73 42.24
N LYS A 100 -23.06 -20.95 43.00
CA LYS A 100 -23.13 -21.60 44.31
C LYS A 100 -23.87 -20.72 45.33
N ALA A 101 -23.48 -19.45 45.43
CA ALA A 101 -24.11 -18.50 46.34
C ALA A 101 -25.61 -18.31 46.05
N GLU A 102 -26.00 -18.24 44.77
CA GLU A 102 -27.41 -18.15 44.35
C GLU A 102 -28.24 -19.36 44.77
N LYS A 103 -27.65 -20.57 44.71
CA LYS A 103 -28.31 -21.81 45.17
C LYS A 103 -28.49 -21.82 46.68
N GLU A 104 -27.45 -21.43 47.43
CA GLU A 104 -27.48 -21.36 48.90
C GLU A 104 -28.51 -20.32 49.39
N LEU A 105 -28.58 -19.17 48.74
CA LEU A 105 -29.53 -18.11 49.09
C LEU A 105 -30.99 -18.50 48.79
N LYS A 106 -31.24 -19.21 47.67
CA LYS A 106 -32.56 -19.80 47.38
C LYS A 106 -32.96 -20.91 48.36
N ALA A 107 -31.99 -21.67 48.86
CA ALA A 107 -32.24 -22.71 49.85
C ALA A 107 -32.54 -22.13 51.25
N ALA A 108 -31.90 -21.02 51.63
CA ALA A 108 -32.14 -20.32 52.89
C ALA A 108 -33.44 -19.49 52.92
N ALA A 109 -33.98 -19.14 51.76
CA ALA A 109 -35.22 -18.36 51.62
C ALA A 109 -36.50 -19.23 51.52
N LYS A 110 -36.39 -20.56 51.68
CA LYS A 110 -37.48 -21.53 51.60
C LYS A 110 -37.71 -22.19 52.95
#